data_AF-A0A917UJW4-F1
#
_entry.id   AF-A0A917UJW4-F1
#
_cell.length_a   1.000
_cell.length_b   1.000
_cell.length_c   1.000
_cell.angle_alpha   90.00
_cell.angle_beta   90.00
_cell.angle_gamma   90.00
#
_symmetry.space_group_name_H-M   'P 1'
#
loop_
_entity.id
_entity.type
_entity.pdbx_description
1 polymer ?
#
loop_
_entity_poly.entity_id
_entity_poly.type
_entity_poly.pdbx_seq_one_letter_code
_entity_poly.pdbx_strand_id
1 'polypeptide(L)'
;MTDAFGTSARPLPPWLATRFVCGLHRGQLTPVNAPRLAWGTALTATTGPTAAGRMLRALLYGIKGAVDVWRHRQAIVQEYPIGDAVFMALRTSCDSRDIAALRKCGRRELNALHGVVPRARRTEYRDWNNCAVAAALLDDKAECNRRLGDVGIDVPHQIPLGPASRVWRGTEEVVGGSPEFSHPTVPHGTRWMLKDRFGLQGESVWAARSRPEPDAARPVLMELVRSGRLVAEELLRPEGWFADCGDTALPTLRVVTSRLGGHTEAVGMVLFRGAPGTVAANRRQGGLAHLVHEDGSCGAGLDAQGVDRGPCGYVLPPAQAAAVRHMCTRAHDLFPCVGSVGWDVGLSDRGPVVLEGNPNWGMNVPQLMPGRPMLEEFRTTRFRAGW
;
A
#
# COMPACT_ATOMS: atom_id res chain seq x y z
N MET A 1 18.41 -36.21 -12.12
CA MET A 1 17.41 -36.43 -11.05
C MET A 1 17.50 -35.23 -10.11
N THR A 2 16.56 -34.32 -9.96
CA THR A 2 15.15 -34.22 -10.36
C THR A 2 14.87 -32.78 -10.80
N ASP A 3 14.09 -32.66 -11.86
CA ASP A 3 13.56 -31.43 -12.44
C ASP A 3 12.07 -31.34 -12.06
N ALA A 4 11.47 -30.16 -12.24
CA ALA A 4 10.02 -29.83 -12.17
C ALA A 4 9.47 -29.19 -10.88
N PHE A 5 9.44 -27.84 -10.87
CA PHE A 5 8.24 -27.05 -10.53
C PHE A 5 8.21 -25.75 -11.36
N GLY A 6 8.27 -25.89 -12.68
CA GLY A 6 7.92 -24.83 -13.63
C GLY A 6 6.48 -25.04 -14.13
N THR A 7 5.47 -24.55 -13.41
CA THR A 7 4.12 -24.47 -13.99
C THR A 7 4.02 -23.22 -14.87
N SER A 8 4.36 -23.37 -16.15
CA SER A 8 4.10 -22.39 -17.20
C SER A 8 2.57 -22.31 -17.44
N ALA A 9 1.90 -21.43 -16.70
CA ALA A 9 0.49 -21.16 -16.94
C ALA A 9 0.30 -20.55 -18.34
N ARG A 10 -0.30 -21.30 -19.28
CA ARG A 10 -0.56 -20.81 -20.63
C ARG A 10 -1.49 -19.58 -20.59
N PRO A 11 -1.23 -18.55 -21.42
CA PRO A 11 -2.10 -17.38 -21.52
C PRO A 11 -3.51 -17.78 -21.98
N LEU A 12 -4.52 -17.03 -21.53
CA LEU A 12 -5.91 -17.21 -21.94
C LEU A 12 -6.03 -17.08 -23.47
N PRO A 13 -6.85 -17.91 -24.14
CA PRO A 13 -7.12 -17.77 -25.57
C PRO A 13 -7.61 -16.35 -25.88
N PRO A 14 -7.11 -15.69 -26.94
CA PRO A 14 -7.42 -14.29 -27.23
C PRO A 14 -8.92 -13.97 -27.30
N TRP A 15 -9.72 -14.91 -27.80
CA TRP A 15 -11.18 -14.78 -27.88
C TRP A 15 -11.89 -14.76 -26.51
N LEU A 16 -11.27 -15.33 -25.47
CA LEU A 16 -11.76 -15.25 -24.09
C LEU A 16 -11.28 -13.97 -23.41
N ALA A 17 -10.05 -13.53 -23.71
CA ALA A 17 -9.44 -12.32 -23.13
C ALA A 17 -10.15 -11.03 -23.58
N THR A 18 -10.64 -10.96 -24.82
CA THR A 18 -11.40 -9.82 -25.37
C THR A 18 -12.76 -9.58 -24.70
N ARG A 19 -13.30 -10.55 -23.97
CA ARG A 19 -14.51 -10.39 -23.15
C ARG A 19 -14.26 -9.73 -21.79
N PHE A 20 -12.99 -9.61 -21.37
CA PHE A 20 -12.58 -9.01 -20.11
C PHE A 20 -11.96 -7.61 -20.27
N VAL A 21 -12.29 -6.89 -21.34
CA VAL A 21 -11.72 -5.57 -21.64
C VAL A 21 -12.80 -4.57 -22.04
N CYS A 22 -12.69 -3.31 -21.58
CA CYS A 22 -13.66 -2.26 -21.90
C CYS A 22 -13.55 -1.86 -23.38
N GLY A 23 -14.58 -1.21 -23.93
CA GLY A 23 -14.71 -0.94 -25.37
C GLY A 23 -13.50 -0.23 -26.00
N LEU A 24 -12.81 0.63 -25.23
CA LEU A 24 -11.65 1.40 -25.67
C LEU A 24 -10.37 0.59 -25.93
N HIS A 25 -10.27 -0.65 -25.42
CA HIS A 25 -9.01 -1.43 -25.43
C HIS A 25 -9.15 -2.77 -26.15
N ARG A 26 -10.20 -2.97 -26.96
CA ARG A 26 -10.54 -4.24 -27.61
C ARG A 26 -9.55 -4.73 -28.70
N GLY A 27 -8.46 -4.00 -28.93
CA GLY A 27 -7.36 -4.37 -29.85
C GLY A 27 -5.95 -4.30 -29.25
N GLN A 28 -5.82 -4.10 -27.92
CA GLN A 28 -4.53 -3.84 -27.26
C GLN A 28 -4.10 -4.93 -26.26
N LEU A 29 -4.76 -6.08 -26.25
CA LEU A 29 -4.36 -7.22 -25.42
C LEU A 29 -3.30 -8.07 -26.11
N THR A 30 -2.17 -8.25 -25.44
CA THR A 30 -1.20 -9.30 -25.74
C THR A 30 -1.27 -10.40 -24.67
N PRO A 31 -0.69 -11.60 -24.90
CA PRO A 31 -0.70 -12.71 -23.94
C PRO A 31 -0.17 -12.39 -22.53
N VAL A 32 0.48 -11.24 -22.35
CA VAL A 32 1.10 -10.75 -21.11
C VAL A 32 0.09 -10.08 -20.17
N ASN A 33 -0.94 -9.44 -20.72
CA ASN A 33 -1.89 -8.61 -19.97
C ASN A 33 -3.08 -9.43 -19.45
N ALA A 34 -3.04 -10.75 -19.68
CA ALA A 34 -4.05 -11.70 -19.24
C ALA A 34 -3.74 -12.16 -17.79
N PRO A 35 -4.65 -11.96 -16.83
CA PRO A 35 -4.38 -12.15 -15.40
C PRO A 35 -4.08 -13.61 -15.00
N ARG A 36 -3.04 -13.81 -14.18
CA ARG A 36 -2.69 -15.08 -13.50
C ARG A 36 -2.92 -14.93 -11.98
N LEU A 37 -3.46 -15.96 -11.31
CA LEU A 37 -4.02 -15.84 -9.94
C LEU A 37 -3.50 -16.92 -8.96
N ALA A 38 -3.14 -16.47 -7.75
CA ALA A 38 -2.96 -17.26 -6.52
C ALA A 38 -3.63 -16.56 -5.32
N TRP A 39 -3.73 -17.13 -4.12
CA TRP A 39 -4.76 -18.05 -3.59
C TRP A 39 -5.44 -17.40 -2.35
N GLY A 40 -6.66 -17.83 -1.97
CA GLY A 40 -7.35 -17.39 -0.74
C GLY A 40 -8.26 -18.48 -0.18
N THR A 41 -8.27 -18.67 1.14
CA THR A 41 -8.30 -19.99 1.81
C THR A 41 -9.64 -20.52 2.35
N ALA A 42 -10.74 -19.77 2.34
CA ALA A 42 -12.00 -20.25 2.95
C ALA A 42 -13.03 -20.85 1.97
N LEU A 43 -13.05 -20.42 0.70
CA LEU A 43 -13.80 -21.10 -0.38
C LEU A 43 -12.97 -22.19 -1.09
N THR A 44 -11.73 -22.38 -0.69
CA THR A 44 -10.85 -23.41 -1.26
C THR A 44 -11.33 -24.81 -0.93
N ALA A 45 -11.95 -24.98 0.25
CA ALA A 45 -12.49 -26.27 0.69
C ALA A 45 -13.64 -26.77 -0.21
N THR A 46 -14.43 -25.86 -0.80
CA THR A 46 -15.59 -26.25 -1.63
C THR A 46 -15.34 -26.15 -3.13
N THR A 47 -14.43 -25.29 -3.62
CA THR A 47 -14.19 -25.12 -5.06
C THR A 47 -12.78 -25.47 -5.52
N GLY A 48 -11.87 -25.77 -4.59
CA GLY A 48 -10.54 -26.29 -4.87
C GLY A 48 -9.47 -25.27 -5.30
N PRO A 49 -8.19 -25.70 -5.32
CA PRO A 49 -7.00 -24.97 -5.78
C PRO A 49 -7.04 -24.41 -7.19
N THR A 50 -7.80 -25.08 -8.04
CA THR A 50 -7.55 -25.15 -9.48
C THR A 50 -7.93 -23.84 -10.17
N ALA A 51 -7.48 -23.67 -11.42
CA ALA A 51 -7.91 -22.53 -12.24
C ALA A 51 -9.45 -22.45 -12.34
N ALA A 52 -10.12 -23.61 -12.46
CA ALA A 52 -11.57 -23.74 -12.43
C ALA A 52 -12.18 -23.29 -11.09
N GLY A 53 -11.58 -23.72 -9.96
CA GLY A 53 -11.98 -23.28 -8.63
C GLY A 53 -11.87 -21.78 -8.40
N ARG A 54 -10.83 -21.15 -8.94
CA ARG A 54 -10.64 -19.69 -8.92
C ARG A 54 -11.65 -18.95 -9.80
N MET A 55 -11.95 -19.46 -10.98
CA MET A 55 -12.98 -18.89 -11.86
C MET A 55 -14.37 -18.98 -11.21
N LEU A 56 -14.70 -20.12 -10.62
CA LEU A 56 -15.97 -20.32 -9.92
C LEU A 56 -16.10 -19.37 -8.72
N ARG A 57 -15.04 -19.18 -7.92
CA ARG A 57 -15.03 -18.18 -6.84
C ARG A 57 -15.29 -16.77 -7.35
N ALA A 58 -14.57 -16.34 -8.39
CA ALA A 58 -14.75 -15.00 -8.96
C ALA A 58 -16.17 -14.79 -9.50
N LEU A 59 -16.74 -15.81 -10.14
CA LEU A 59 -18.13 -15.81 -10.60
C LEU A 59 -19.12 -15.70 -9.43
N LEU A 60 -18.96 -16.51 -8.39
CA LEU A 60 -19.84 -16.50 -7.21
C LEU A 60 -19.76 -15.17 -6.46
N TYR A 61 -18.56 -14.59 -6.30
CA TYR A 61 -18.42 -13.27 -5.70
C TYR A 61 -18.98 -12.15 -6.59
N GLY A 62 -18.82 -12.25 -7.91
CA GLY A 62 -19.44 -11.35 -8.86
C GLY A 62 -20.97 -11.38 -8.80
N ILE A 63 -21.55 -12.58 -8.80
CA ILE A 63 -23.00 -12.80 -8.65
C ILE A 63 -23.48 -12.26 -7.30
N LYS A 64 -22.76 -12.53 -6.21
CA LYS A 64 -23.09 -11.99 -4.88
C LYS A 64 -23.11 -10.46 -4.88
N GLY A 65 -22.08 -9.81 -5.44
CA GLY A 65 -22.03 -8.35 -5.57
C GLY A 65 -23.19 -7.82 -6.43
N ALA A 66 -23.50 -8.48 -7.54
CA ALA A 66 -24.60 -8.09 -8.42
C ALA A 66 -25.97 -8.21 -7.76
N VAL A 67 -26.20 -9.29 -7.02
CA VAL A 67 -27.41 -9.49 -6.21
C VAL A 67 -27.51 -8.42 -5.13
N ASP A 68 -26.40 -8.06 -4.49
CA ASP A 68 -26.36 -7.01 -3.48
C ASP A 68 -26.70 -5.63 -4.08
N VAL A 69 -26.09 -5.27 -5.21
CA VAL A 69 -26.42 -4.06 -5.99
C VAL A 69 -27.88 -4.04 -6.40
N TRP A 70 -28.42 -5.17 -6.87
CA TRP A 70 -29.82 -5.28 -7.25
C TRP A 70 -30.78 -5.14 -6.06
N ARG A 71 -30.41 -5.69 -4.89
CA ARG A 71 -31.17 -5.54 -3.65
C ARG A 71 -31.22 -4.08 -3.20
N HIS A 72 -30.11 -3.35 -3.34
CA HIS A 72 -29.99 -1.93 -2.99
C HIS A 72 -30.25 -0.99 -4.18
N ARG A 73 -30.89 -1.47 -5.25
CA ARG A 73 -31.06 -0.73 -6.51
C ARG A 73 -31.75 0.62 -6.34
N GLN A 74 -32.66 0.79 -5.39
CA GLN A 74 -33.33 2.09 -5.22
C GLN A 74 -32.37 3.18 -4.71
N ALA A 75 -31.38 2.82 -3.89
CA ALA A 75 -30.33 3.76 -3.47
C ALA A 75 -29.31 4.00 -4.59
N ILE A 76 -29.10 3.00 -5.47
CA ILE A 76 -28.10 3.08 -6.55
C ILE A 76 -28.64 3.77 -7.80
N VAL A 77 -29.91 3.54 -8.18
CA VAL A 77 -30.55 4.07 -9.41
C VAL A 77 -30.67 5.59 -9.39
N GLN A 78 -30.71 6.19 -8.19
CA GLN A 78 -30.66 7.65 -8.06
C GLN A 78 -29.31 8.25 -8.48
N GLU A 79 -28.26 7.42 -8.57
CA GLU A 79 -26.86 7.88 -8.64
C GLU A 79 -26.07 7.26 -9.80
N TYR A 80 -26.45 6.06 -10.26
CA TYR A 80 -25.82 5.34 -11.37
C TYR A 80 -26.86 4.55 -12.18
N PRO A 81 -26.65 4.38 -13.50
CA PRO A 81 -27.40 3.39 -14.26
C PRO A 81 -27.20 2.00 -13.63
N ILE A 82 -28.29 1.36 -13.21
CA ILE A 82 -28.23 0.07 -12.50
C ILE A 82 -27.50 -1.01 -13.29
N GLY A 83 -27.58 -0.95 -14.62
CA GLY A 83 -26.86 -1.85 -15.53
C GLY A 83 -25.34 -1.76 -15.36
N ASP A 84 -24.80 -0.55 -15.21
CA ASP A 84 -23.37 -0.32 -15.05
C ASP A 84 -22.89 -0.77 -13.67
N ALA A 85 -23.67 -0.51 -12.64
CA ALA A 85 -23.40 -0.96 -11.27
C ALA A 85 -23.42 -2.49 -11.16
N VAL A 86 -24.40 -3.16 -11.78
CA VAL A 86 -24.51 -4.63 -11.81
C VAL A 86 -23.37 -5.24 -12.64
N PHE A 87 -23.08 -4.68 -13.82
CA PHE A 87 -21.98 -5.16 -14.66
C PHE A 87 -20.63 -5.03 -13.96
N MET A 88 -20.41 -3.90 -13.29
CA MET A 88 -19.24 -3.71 -12.47
C MET A 88 -19.17 -4.70 -11.32
N ALA A 89 -20.27 -4.92 -10.59
CA ALA A 89 -20.34 -5.90 -9.52
C ALA A 89 -20.03 -7.33 -10.02
N LEU A 90 -20.56 -7.73 -11.17
CA LEU A 90 -20.25 -9.02 -11.80
C LEU A 90 -18.77 -9.15 -12.17
N ARG A 91 -18.17 -8.08 -12.68
CA ARG A 91 -16.79 -8.08 -13.21
C ARG A 91 -15.72 -7.95 -12.13
N THR A 92 -16.03 -7.16 -11.10
CA THR A 92 -15.12 -6.74 -10.04
C THR A 92 -15.49 -7.34 -8.68
N SER A 93 -16.63 -8.01 -8.54
CA SER A 93 -17.12 -8.48 -7.24
C SER A 93 -17.38 -7.35 -6.21
N CYS A 94 -17.39 -6.10 -6.65
CA CYS A 94 -17.78 -4.96 -5.82
C CYS A 94 -19.26 -5.08 -5.44
N ASP A 95 -19.59 -4.79 -4.19
CA ASP A 95 -20.97 -4.73 -3.72
C ASP A 95 -21.48 -3.29 -3.66
N SER A 96 -22.74 -3.07 -3.30
CA SER A 96 -23.35 -1.73 -3.27
C SER A 96 -22.57 -0.72 -2.42
N ARG A 97 -21.86 -1.18 -1.37
CA ARG A 97 -21.07 -0.32 -0.48
C ARG A 97 -19.79 0.14 -1.13
N ASP A 98 -19.13 -0.73 -1.89
CA ASP A 98 -17.96 -0.36 -2.69
C ASP A 98 -18.32 0.74 -3.70
N ILE A 99 -19.52 0.66 -4.30
CA ILE A 99 -20.04 1.65 -5.25
C ILE A 99 -20.33 2.99 -4.57
N ALA A 100 -21.05 2.98 -3.44
CA ALA A 100 -21.36 4.19 -2.69
C ALA A 100 -20.09 4.90 -2.18
N ALA A 101 -19.07 4.14 -1.81
CA ALA A 101 -17.79 4.67 -1.34
C ALA A 101 -16.98 5.38 -2.44
N LEU A 102 -17.12 5.00 -3.72
CA LEU A 102 -16.46 5.67 -4.86
C LEU A 102 -16.85 7.14 -4.96
N ARG A 103 -18.15 7.42 -4.79
CA ARG A 103 -18.70 8.77 -4.81
C ARG A 103 -18.16 9.60 -3.64
N LYS A 104 -18.14 9.03 -2.43
CA LYS A 104 -17.54 9.68 -1.25
C LYS A 104 -16.05 9.99 -1.47
N CYS A 105 -15.35 9.20 -2.27
CA CYS A 105 -13.96 9.44 -2.67
C CYS A 105 -13.79 10.32 -3.94
N GLY A 106 -14.85 10.98 -4.42
CA GLY A 106 -14.80 11.94 -5.53
C GLY A 106 -14.65 11.32 -6.93
N ARG A 107 -14.71 9.99 -7.08
CA ARG A 107 -14.60 9.31 -8.37
C ARG A 107 -16.00 8.99 -8.92
N ARG A 108 -16.44 9.77 -9.91
CA ARG A 108 -17.76 9.61 -10.54
C ARG A 108 -17.80 8.50 -11.59
N GLU A 109 -16.65 8.15 -12.16
CA GLU A 109 -16.57 7.15 -13.22
C GLU A 109 -16.21 5.77 -12.67
N LEU A 110 -17.09 4.79 -12.90
CA LEU A 110 -16.88 3.38 -12.52
C LEU A 110 -15.65 2.76 -13.20
N ASN A 111 -15.20 3.33 -14.33
CA ASN A 111 -13.99 2.93 -15.03
C ASN A 111 -12.71 3.19 -14.22
N ALA A 112 -12.74 4.10 -13.23
CA ALA A 112 -11.61 4.34 -12.33
C ALA A 112 -11.22 3.10 -11.50
N LEU A 113 -12.06 2.07 -11.47
CA LEU A 113 -11.79 0.77 -10.85
C LEU A 113 -11.03 -0.22 -11.73
N HIS A 114 -10.86 0.08 -13.02
CA HIS A 114 -10.07 -0.73 -13.94
C HIS A 114 -8.58 -0.52 -13.69
N GLY A 115 -8.04 -1.18 -12.65
CA GLY A 115 -6.60 -1.20 -12.37
C GLY A 115 -6.23 -1.12 -10.89
N VAL A 116 -7.16 -0.72 -10.02
CA VAL A 116 -6.86 -0.37 -8.63
C VAL A 116 -6.61 -1.60 -7.73
N VAL A 117 -7.06 -2.81 -8.11
CA VAL A 117 -6.97 -3.97 -7.19
C VAL A 117 -6.70 -5.30 -7.90
N PRO A 118 -5.59 -6.00 -7.60
CA PRO A 118 -5.46 -7.43 -7.88
C PRO A 118 -6.52 -8.23 -7.10
N ARG A 119 -7.28 -9.10 -7.79
CA ARG A 119 -8.38 -9.90 -7.19
C ARG A 119 -8.00 -10.67 -5.92
N ALA A 120 -6.73 -11.00 -5.73
CA ALA A 120 -6.22 -11.76 -4.58
C ALA A 120 -6.20 -10.99 -3.25
N ARG A 121 -6.10 -9.64 -3.27
CA ARG A 121 -5.94 -8.83 -2.05
C ARG A 121 -7.26 -8.40 -1.40
N ARG A 122 -8.42 -8.72 -2.00
CA ARG A 122 -9.74 -8.21 -1.57
C ARG A 122 -10.34 -8.89 -0.34
N THR A 123 -9.90 -10.11 -0.03
CA THR A 123 -10.38 -10.85 1.16
C THR A 123 -9.72 -10.38 2.46
N GLU A 124 -8.52 -9.80 2.41
CA GLU A 124 -7.77 -9.38 3.60
C GLU A 124 -8.27 -8.04 4.18
N TYR A 125 -8.86 -7.17 3.34
CA TYR A 125 -9.27 -5.82 3.75
C TYR A 125 -10.67 -5.74 4.39
N ARG A 126 -11.41 -6.86 4.45
CA ARG A 126 -12.86 -6.84 4.70
C ARG A 126 -13.27 -6.71 6.17
N ASP A 127 -12.37 -6.97 7.10
CA ASP A 127 -12.73 -7.08 8.52
C ASP A 127 -12.67 -5.74 9.29
N TRP A 128 -12.00 -4.72 8.75
CA TRP A 128 -11.80 -3.42 9.43
C TRP A 128 -12.02 -2.19 8.55
N ASN A 129 -12.01 -2.36 7.22
CA ASN A 129 -12.18 -1.26 6.27
C ASN A 129 -13.36 -1.56 5.34
N ASN A 130 -14.37 -0.69 5.39
CA ASN A 130 -15.65 -0.89 4.72
C ASN A 130 -15.62 -0.64 3.20
N CYS A 131 -14.49 -0.17 2.65
CA CYS A 131 -14.34 0.08 1.22
C CYS A 131 -13.00 -0.44 0.69
N ALA A 132 -13.08 -1.48 -0.15
CA ALA A 132 -11.90 -2.06 -0.79
C ALA A 132 -11.22 -1.08 -1.75
N VAL A 133 -11.96 -0.13 -2.31
CA VAL A 133 -11.43 0.87 -3.24
C VAL A 133 -10.61 1.92 -2.51
N ALA A 134 -11.15 2.49 -1.44
CA ALA A 134 -10.47 3.49 -0.65
C ALA A 134 -9.21 2.89 -0.01
N ALA A 135 -9.28 1.64 0.46
CA ALA A 135 -8.11 0.89 0.90
C ALA A 135 -7.07 0.73 -0.22
N ALA A 136 -7.49 0.41 -1.44
CA ALA A 136 -6.54 0.23 -2.54
C ALA A 136 -5.93 1.54 -3.06
N LEU A 137 -6.67 2.65 -3.02
CA LEU A 137 -6.15 3.98 -3.32
C LEU A 137 -5.14 4.44 -2.26
N LEU A 138 -5.38 4.07 -1.01
CA LEU A 138 -4.47 4.30 0.11
C LEU A 138 -3.19 3.45 -0.02
N ASP A 139 -3.34 2.18 -0.44
CA ASP A 139 -2.23 1.21 -0.67
C ASP A 139 -1.39 1.56 -1.91
N ASP A 140 -1.95 2.28 -2.89
CA ASP A 140 -1.21 2.83 -4.02
C ASP A 140 -0.37 4.03 -3.59
N LYS A 141 0.92 3.80 -3.34
CA LYS A 141 1.86 4.82 -2.83
C LYS A 141 1.85 6.11 -3.65
N ALA A 142 1.72 6.03 -4.97
CA ALA A 142 1.77 7.22 -5.82
C ALA A 142 0.46 8.02 -5.77
N GLU A 143 -0.69 7.33 -5.78
CA GLU A 143 -1.99 8.01 -5.66
C GLU A 143 -2.20 8.56 -4.24
N CYS A 144 -1.76 7.84 -3.22
CA CYS A 144 -1.77 8.30 -1.84
C CYS A 144 -0.89 9.56 -1.67
N ASN A 145 0.38 9.49 -2.11
CA ASN A 145 1.32 10.62 -2.09
C ASN A 145 0.74 11.85 -2.81
N ARG A 146 0.22 11.68 -4.03
CA ARG A 146 -0.40 12.75 -4.82
C ARG A 146 -1.56 13.42 -4.07
N ARG A 147 -2.50 12.64 -3.52
CA ARG A 147 -3.66 13.18 -2.79
C ARG A 147 -3.28 13.97 -1.55
N LEU A 148 -2.27 13.50 -0.82
CA LEU A 148 -1.76 14.19 0.35
C LEU A 148 -1.07 15.50 -0.05
N GLY A 149 -0.23 15.45 -1.08
CA GLY A 149 0.44 16.64 -1.64
C GLY A 149 -0.54 17.71 -2.14
N ASP A 150 -1.63 17.29 -2.81
CA ASP A 150 -2.66 18.21 -3.33
C ASP A 150 -3.33 19.07 -2.24
N VAL A 151 -3.29 18.64 -0.96
CA VAL A 151 -3.85 19.38 0.19
C VAL A 151 -2.77 19.95 1.11
N GLY A 152 -1.52 19.99 0.64
CA GLY A 152 -0.38 20.55 1.37
C GLY A 152 0.05 19.72 2.59
N ILE A 153 -0.16 18.41 2.56
CA ILE A 153 0.50 17.49 3.51
C ILE A 153 1.87 17.16 2.95
N ASP A 154 2.91 17.30 3.78
CA ASP A 154 4.28 17.00 3.38
C ASP A 154 4.44 15.51 3.05
N VAL A 155 4.86 15.26 1.81
CA VAL A 155 5.11 13.95 1.23
C VAL A 155 6.42 13.99 0.45
N PRO A 156 7.11 12.84 0.28
CA PRO A 156 8.32 12.84 -0.52
C PRO A 156 8.00 13.11 -1.99
N HIS A 157 8.85 13.85 -2.69
CA HIS A 157 8.72 14.04 -4.11
C HIS A 157 8.83 12.70 -4.86
N GLN A 158 7.81 12.36 -5.65
CA GLN A 158 7.74 11.13 -6.42
C GLN A 158 7.60 11.38 -7.92
N ILE A 159 8.32 10.59 -8.72
CA ILE A 159 8.29 10.58 -10.17
C ILE A 159 7.90 9.18 -10.66
N PRO A 160 6.81 9.03 -11.42
CA PRO A 160 6.49 7.76 -12.06
C PRO A 160 7.56 7.36 -13.07
N LEU A 161 8.06 6.13 -12.99
CA LEU A 161 9.00 5.59 -13.98
C LEU A 161 8.23 4.86 -15.06
N GLY A 162 8.13 5.51 -16.22
CA GLY A 162 7.40 5.02 -17.40
C GLY A 162 8.31 4.54 -18.54
N PRO A 163 7.79 4.40 -19.77
CA PRO A 163 8.56 3.90 -20.92
C PRO A 163 9.80 4.72 -21.29
N ALA A 164 9.85 6.00 -20.90
CA ALA A 164 11.01 6.86 -21.08
C ALA A 164 12.14 6.60 -20.06
N SER A 165 11.85 5.82 -19.03
CA SER A 165 12.81 5.47 -17.98
C SER A 165 13.55 4.17 -18.32
N ARG A 166 14.77 4.06 -17.84
CA ARG A 166 15.56 2.83 -17.90
C ARG A 166 16.05 2.52 -16.51
N VAL A 167 16.08 1.24 -16.16
CA VAL A 167 16.54 0.76 -14.85
C VAL A 167 17.41 -0.46 -15.10
N TRP A 168 18.63 -0.47 -14.57
CA TRP A 168 19.59 -1.54 -14.80
C TRP A 168 20.34 -1.88 -13.51
N ARG A 169 21.04 -3.02 -13.52
CA ARG A 169 21.96 -3.36 -12.44
C ARG A 169 23.25 -2.55 -12.62
N GLY A 170 23.70 -1.86 -11.58
CA GLY A 170 24.95 -1.10 -11.60
C GLY A 170 26.16 -1.98 -11.96
N THR A 171 27.18 -1.37 -12.55
CA THR A 171 28.38 -2.04 -13.10
C THR A 171 29.46 -2.34 -12.06
N GLU A 172 29.34 -1.85 -10.82
CA GLU A 172 30.26 -2.22 -9.74
C GLU A 172 30.03 -3.69 -9.35
N GLU A 173 31.09 -4.51 -9.38
CA GLU A 173 31.13 -5.96 -9.08
C GLU A 173 30.80 -6.32 -7.62
N VAL A 174 29.98 -5.53 -6.94
CA VAL A 174 29.41 -5.94 -5.67
C VAL A 174 28.25 -6.88 -5.98
N VAL A 175 28.41 -8.16 -5.64
CA VAL A 175 27.31 -9.14 -5.63
C VAL A 175 26.17 -8.56 -4.79
N GLY A 176 25.08 -8.12 -5.44
CA GLY A 176 23.98 -7.40 -4.79
C GLY A 176 23.89 -5.89 -5.08
N GLY A 177 24.63 -5.38 -6.07
CA GLY A 177 24.63 -3.96 -6.45
C GLY A 177 23.24 -3.33 -6.56
N SER A 178 23.11 -2.14 -5.95
CA SER A 178 21.89 -1.32 -6.00
C SER A 178 21.54 -0.98 -7.46
N PRO A 179 20.25 -0.96 -7.82
CA PRO A 179 19.84 -0.57 -9.17
C PRO A 179 20.30 0.86 -9.50
N GLU A 180 20.53 1.11 -10.78
CA GLU A 180 20.71 2.44 -11.34
C GLU A 180 19.55 2.72 -12.30
N PHE A 181 19.26 4.00 -12.54
CA PHE A 181 18.19 4.37 -13.46
C PHE A 181 18.48 5.67 -14.21
N SER A 182 17.79 5.87 -15.32
CA SER A 182 17.73 7.14 -16.03
C SER A 182 16.27 7.58 -16.16
N HIS A 183 16.05 8.88 -16.00
CA HIS A 183 14.77 9.52 -16.25
C HIS A 183 15.03 10.94 -16.81
N PRO A 184 14.31 11.40 -17.85
CA PRO A 184 14.57 12.70 -18.48
C PRO A 184 14.57 13.91 -17.53
N THR A 185 13.77 13.84 -16.47
CA THR A 185 13.61 14.94 -15.49
C THR A 185 14.45 14.78 -14.23
N VAL A 186 15.21 13.69 -14.09
CA VAL A 186 16.00 13.42 -12.88
C VAL A 186 17.48 13.71 -13.14
N PRO A 187 18.09 14.68 -12.44
CA PRO A 187 19.51 14.97 -12.58
C PRO A 187 20.38 13.74 -12.31
N HIS A 188 21.38 13.51 -13.16
CA HIS A 188 22.34 12.43 -12.96
C HIS A 188 23.17 12.64 -11.68
N GLY A 189 23.63 11.54 -11.09
CA GLY A 189 24.40 11.52 -9.85
C GLY A 189 23.55 11.51 -8.58
N THR A 190 22.25 11.85 -8.65
CA THR A 190 21.34 11.90 -7.50
C THR A 190 20.93 10.50 -7.03
N ARG A 191 20.60 10.36 -5.73
CA ARG A 191 20.12 9.10 -5.13
C ARG A 191 18.62 9.18 -4.86
N TRP A 192 17.92 8.10 -5.15
CA TRP A 192 16.47 7.97 -5.06
C TRP A 192 16.10 6.61 -4.49
N MET A 193 14.85 6.49 -4.05
CA MET A 193 14.22 5.25 -3.66
C MET A 193 13.28 4.77 -4.76
N LEU A 194 13.57 3.64 -5.39
CA LEU A 194 12.65 3.01 -6.31
C LEU A 194 11.65 2.19 -5.51
N LYS A 195 10.35 2.35 -5.77
CA LYS A 195 9.29 1.63 -5.07
C LYS A 195 8.28 1.07 -6.05
N ASP A 196 7.89 -0.19 -5.85
CA ASP A 196 6.63 -0.69 -6.41
C ASP A 196 5.47 0.02 -5.70
N ARG A 197 4.58 0.65 -6.46
CA ARG A 197 3.39 1.35 -5.98
C ARG A 197 2.54 0.50 -5.03
N PHE A 198 2.54 -0.82 -5.22
CA PHE A 198 1.75 -1.78 -4.43
C PHE A 198 2.63 -2.77 -3.63
N GLY A 199 3.93 -2.47 -3.52
CA GLY A 199 4.87 -3.25 -2.73
C GLY A 199 4.48 -3.25 -1.25
N LEU A 200 4.67 -4.38 -0.57
CA LEU A 200 4.34 -4.54 0.85
C LEU A 200 5.62 -4.73 1.67
N GLN A 201 5.59 -4.26 2.92
CA GLN A 201 6.59 -4.58 3.96
C GLN A 201 8.05 -4.27 3.57
N GLY A 202 8.27 -3.35 2.62
CA GLY A 202 9.60 -2.97 2.15
C GLY A 202 10.29 -3.99 1.23
N GLU A 203 9.62 -5.06 0.78
CA GLU A 203 10.22 -6.09 -0.10
C GLU A 203 10.41 -5.64 -1.56
N SER A 204 9.85 -4.48 -1.93
CA SER A 204 9.91 -3.92 -3.27
C SER A 204 10.29 -2.44 -3.24
N VAL A 205 11.35 -2.18 -2.48
CA VAL A 205 11.95 -0.87 -2.22
C VAL A 205 13.45 -1.00 -2.43
N TRP A 206 14.02 -0.14 -3.28
CA TRP A 206 15.43 -0.22 -3.66
C TRP A 206 16.07 1.17 -3.65
N ALA A 207 17.19 1.33 -2.96
CA ALA A 207 18.03 2.51 -3.17
C ALA A 207 18.60 2.47 -4.59
N ALA A 208 18.56 3.59 -5.30
CA ALA A 208 19.08 3.70 -6.66
C ALA A 208 19.79 5.02 -6.91
N ARG A 209 20.70 5.02 -7.88
CA ARG A 209 21.35 6.25 -8.36
C ARG A 209 20.91 6.57 -9.78
N SER A 210 20.61 7.84 -10.03
CA SER A 210 20.38 8.34 -11.39
C SER A 210 21.70 8.40 -12.16
N ARG A 211 21.78 7.81 -13.34
CA ARG A 211 22.93 7.87 -14.26
C ARG A 211 22.45 7.86 -15.72
N PRO A 212 23.31 8.22 -16.69
CA PRO A 212 23.08 7.86 -18.08
C PRO A 212 23.08 6.33 -18.23
N GLU A 213 22.22 5.80 -19.11
CA GLU A 213 22.23 4.35 -19.41
C GLU A 213 23.55 3.99 -20.12
N PRO A 214 24.34 3.02 -19.60
CA PRO A 214 25.56 2.58 -20.27
C PRO A 214 25.22 1.66 -21.46
N ASP A 215 26.10 1.62 -22.47
CA ASP A 215 25.90 0.82 -23.68
C ASP A 215 25.69 -0.69 -23.39
N ALA A 216 26.36 -1.21 -22.35
CA ALA A 216 26.25 -2.61 -21.91
C ALA A 216 25.37 -2.78 -20.65
N ALA A 217 24.30 -1.99 -20.51
CA ALA A 217 23.38 -2.10 -19.39
C ALA A 217 22.66 -3.45 -19.34
N ARG A 218 22.50 -4.02 -18.14
CA ARG A 218 21.62 -5.17 -17.90
C ARG A 218 20.30 -4.70 -17.28
N PRO A 219 19.19 -4.65 -18.03
CA PRO A 219 17.93 -4.12 -17.52
C PRO A 219 17.37 -4.94 -16.37
N VAL A 220 16.80 -4.26 -15.38
CA VAL A 220 16.09 -4.85 -14.22
C VAL A 220 14.79 -4.10 -13.97
N LEU A 221 13.84 -4.71 -13.25
CA LEU A 221 12.54 -4.11 -12.91
C LEU A 221 11.71 -3.65 -14.13
N MET A 222 12.05 -4.09 -15.35
CA MET A 222 11.40 -3.69 -16.60
C MET A 222 9.90 -3.93 -16.60
N GLU A 223 9.43 -4.99 -15.94
CA GLU A 223 8.00 -5.26 -15.82
C GLU A 223 7.28 -4.19 -15.00
N LEU A 224 7.89 -3.70 -13.92
CA LEU A 224 7.31 -2.64 -13.09
C LEU A 224 7.31 -1.30 -13.84
N VAL A 225 8.36 -1.01 -14.60
CA VAL A 225 8.42 0.18 -15.48
C VAL A 225 7.34 0.12 -16.56
N ARG A 226 7.25 -1.02 -17.27
CA ARG A 226 6.28 -1.21 -18.37
C ARG A 226 4.83 -1.18 -17.89
N SER A 227 4.57 -1.70 -16.69
CA SER A 227 3.24 -1.68 -16.07
C SER A 227 2.91 -0.37 -15.35
N GLY A 228 3.81 0.63 -15.35
CA GLY A 228 3.60 1.91 -14.66
C GLY A 228 3.53 1.78 -13.13
N ARG A 229 4.08 0.69 -12.60
CA ARG A 229 4.06 0.33 -11.18
C ARG A 229 5.28 0.80 -10.41
N LEU A 230 6.34 1.26 -11.09
CA LEU A 230 7.54 1.74 -10.44
C LEU A 230 7.50 3.26 -10.30
N VAL A 231 7.80 3.76 -9.11
CA VAL A 231 8.06 5.19 -8.86
C VAL A 231 9.49 5.37 -8.36
N ALA A 232 10.11 6.48 -8.71
CA ALA A 232 11.30 7.01 -8.05
C ALA A 232 10.85 8.07 -7.04
N GLU A 233 11.14 7.83 -5.78
CA GLU A 233 10.88 8.75 -4.67
C GLU A 233 12.20 9.36 -4.20
N GLU A 234 12.19 10.64 -3.81
CA GLU A 234 13.38 11.26 -3.24
C GLU A 234 13.90 10.49 -2.02
N LEU A 235 15.23 10.39 -1.88
CA LEU A 235 15.83 9.71 -0.75
C LEU A 235 15.93 10.67 0.45
N LEU A 236 14.93 10.62 1.33
CA LEU A 236 14.94 11.32 2.61
C LEU A 236 16.02 10.74 3.55
N ARG A 237 16.59 11.59 4.40
CA ARG A 237 17.64 11.20 5.35
C ARG A 237 17.19 11.40 6.79
N PRO A 238 17.67 10.55 7.72
CA PRO A 238 17.59 10.84 9.15
C PRO A 238 18.30 12.16 9.46
N GLU A 239 17.82 12.89 10.47
CA GLU A 239 18.46 14.09 11.00
C GLU A 239 18.57 14.04 12.53
N GLY A 240 19.47 14.86 13.08
CA GLY A 240 19.60 15.14 14.49
C GLY A 240 19.96 13.89 15.27
N TRP A 241 19.23 13.64 16.35
CA TRP A 241 19.48 12.51 17.24
C TRP A 241 19.60 11.15 16.52
N PHE A 242 18.80 10.92 15.47
CA PHE A 242 18.86 9.67 14.72
C PHE A 242 20.12 9.54 13.87
N ALA A 243 20.52 10.63 13.21
CA ALA A 243 21.77 10.67 12.47
C ALA A 243 22.98 10.51 13.42
N ASP A 244 22.94 11.15 14.58
CA ASP A 244 23.98 11.06 15.62
C ASP A 244 24.11 9.64 16.19
N CYS A 245 23.00 8.89 16.25
CA CYS A 245 23.00 7.48 16.63
C CYS A 245 23.47 6.53 15.51
N GLY A 246 23.82 7.05 14.34
CA GLY A 246 24.28 6.27 13.19
C GLY A 246 23.17 5.57 12.40
N ASP A 247 21.92 6.03 12.52
CA ASP A 247 20.83 5.50 11.70
C ASP A 247 21.07 5.85 10.23
N THR A 248 21.02 4.84 9.36
CA THR A 248 21.13 5.01 7.90
C THR A 248 19.77 4.93 7.22
N ALA A 249 18.86 4.13 7.76
CA ALA A 249 17.47 4.08 7.34
C ALA A 249 16.70 5.23 7.99
N LEU A 250 15.77 5.83 7.24
CA LEU A 250 14.86 6.84 7.78
C LEU A 250 14.04 6.25 8.94
N PRO A 251 14.13 6.80 10.17
CA PRO A 251 13.27 6.41 11.27
C PRO A 251 11.82 6.72 10.92
N THR A 252 10.92 5.78 11.18
CA THR A 252 9.53 5.87 10.73
C THR A 252 8.59 5.73 11.92
N LEU A 253 7.80 6.75 12.19
CA LEU A 253 6.65 6.68 13.10
C LEU A 253 5.45 6.11 12.37
N ARG A 254 4.97 4.95 12.80
CA ARG A 254 3.64 4.49 12.46
C ARG A 254 2.62 5.12 13.39
N VAL A 255 1.77 5.97 12.83
CA VAL A 255 0.65 6.61 13.53
C VAL A 255 -0.63 5.89 13.13
N VAL A 256 -1.29 5.25 14.07
CA VAL A 256 -2.58 4.62 13.82
C VAL A 256 -3.66 5.66 14.00
N THR A 257 -4.45 5.91 12.96
CA THR A 257 -5.68 6.69 13.04
C THR A 257 -6.90 5.79 12.91
N SER A 258 -7.94 6.11 13.67
CA SER A 258 -9.23 5.43 13.60
C SER A 258 -10.37 6.43 13.62
N ARG A 259 -11.49 6.00 13.08
CA ARG A 259 -12.70 6.78 13.01
C ARG A 259 -13.66 6.36 14.09
N LEU A 260 -13.69 7.14 15.15
CA LEU A 260 -14.42 6.88 16.39
C LEU A 260 -15.50 7.95 16.52
N GLY A 261 -16.75 7.58 16.80
CA GLY A 261 -17.83 8.56 17.06
C GLY A 261 -18.02 9.64 15.97
N GLY A 262 -17.80 9.30 14.70
CA GLY A 262 -17.98 10.23 13.57
C GLY A 262 -16.81 11.19 13.30
N HIS A 263 -15.74 11.15 14.10
CA HIS A 263 -14.52 11.93 13.91
C HIS A 263 -13.29 11.02 13.79
N THR A 264 -12.19 11.58 13.33
CA THR A 264 -10.93 10.86 13.09
C THR A 264 -9.93 11.18 14.20
N GLU A 265 -9.40 10.16 14.87
CA GLU A 265 -8.46 10.30 15.98
C GLU A 265 -7.20 9.47 15.79
N ALA A 266 -6.07 9.93 16.33
CA ALA A 266 -4.83 9.16 16.38
C ALA A 266 -4.77 8.33 17.67
N VAL A 267 -4.90 7.00 17.54
CA VAL A 267 -5.06 6.07 18.68
C VAL A 267 -3.73 5.51 19.21
N GLY A 268 -2.64 5.61 18.45
CA GLY A 268 -1.35 5.11 18.90
C GLY A 268 -0.20 5.44 17.95
N MET A 269 1.02 5.38 18.48
CA MET A 269 2.24 5.63 17.72
C MET A 269 3.31 4.58 18.04
N VAL A 270 3.98 4.08 17.01
CA VAL A 270 5.11 3.15 17.13
C VAL A 270 6.26 3.69 16.29
N LEU A 271 7.44 3.85 16.90
CA LEU A 271 8.65 4.24 16.20
C LEU A 271 9.39 2.99 15.72
N PHE A 272 9.63 2.92 14.41
CA PHE A 272 10.51 1.94 13.81
C PHE A 272 11.89 2.55 13.53
N ARG A 273 12.94 1.85 13.95
CA ARG A 273 14.33 2.17 13.62
C ARG A 273 14.96 1.03 12.84
N GLY A 274 15.69 1.35 11.77
CA GLY A 274 16.42 0.33 11.00
C GLY A 274 17.67 -0.14 11.74
N ALA A 275 18.19 -1.30 11.36
CA ALA A 275 19.54 -1.70 11.80
C ALA A 275 20.61 -0.84 11.09
N PRO A 276 21.81 -0.67 11.67
CA PRO A 276 22.90 0.05 11.02
C PRO A 276 23.18 -0.48 9.61
N GLY A 277 23.30 0.43 8.63
CA GLY A 277 23.56 0.09 7.23
C GLY A 277 22.32 -0.33 6.43
N THR A 278 21.14 -0.44 7.04
CA THR A 278 19.89 -0.75 6.33
C THR A 278 19.32 0.47 5.62
N VAL A 279 18.52 0.22 4.58
CA VAL A 279 17.87 1.24 3.75
C VAL A 279 16.44 1.54 4.23
N ALA A 280 15.79 0.58 4.90
CA ALA A 280 14.43 0.72 5.39
C ALA A 280 14.34 0.34 6.88
N ALA A 281 13.57 1.11 7.64
CA ALA A 281 13.30 0.86 9.05
C ALA A 281 12.24 -0.23 9.24
N ASN A 282 12.46 -1.43 8.68
CA ASN A 282 11.55 -2.56 8.86
C ASN A 282 12.15 -3.60 9.82
N ARG A 283 11.28 -4.28 10.59
CA ARG A 283 11.72 -5.32 11.54
C ARG A 283 12.29 -6.57 10.86
N ARG A 284 11.88 -6.85 9.61
CA ARG A 284 12.36 -8.00 8.84
C ARG A 284 13.83 -7.88 8.44
N GLN A 285 14.36 -6.65 8.37
CA GLN A 285 15.74 -6.32 8.06
C GLN A 285 16.53 -5.99 9.34
N GLY A 286 16.07 -6.49 10.50
CA GLY A 286 16.75 -6.31 11.78
C GLY A 286 16.41 -5.01 12.50
N GLY A 287 15.43 -4.24 12.03
CA GLY A 287 14.96 -3.03 12.71
C GLY A 287 14.23 -3.33 14.03
N LEU A 288 14.15 -2.32 14.89
CA LEU A 288 13.46 -2.35 16.18
C LEU A 288 12.19 -1.53 16.12
N ALA A 289 11.18 -1.95 16.89
CA ALA A 289 9.96 -1.17 17.12
C ALA A 289 9.88 -0.73 18.58
N HIS A 290 9.59 0.55 18.80
CA HIS A 290 9.45 1.18 20.09
C HIS A 290 8.04 1.75 20.24
N LEU A 291 7.34 1.40 21.32
CA LEU A 291 6.07 2.06 21.64
C LEU A 291 6.35 3.51 22.01
N VAL A 292 5.61 4.45 21.43
CA VAL A 292 5.70 5.86 21.80
C VAL A 292 4.57 6.18 22.78
N HIS A 293 4.95 6.58 24.00
CA HIS A 293 4.02 6.95 25.06
C HIS A 293 3.40 8.33 24.82
N GLU A 294 2.39 8.69 25.62
CA GLU A 294 1.69 9.98 25.47
C GLU A 294 2.59 11.19 25.74
N ASP A 295 3.58 11.04 26.62
CA ASP A 295 4.60 12.06 26.90
C ASP A 295 5.70 12.13 25.81
N GLY A 296 5.61 11.29 24.78
CA GLY A 296 6.58 11.20 23.68
C GLY A 296 7.78 10.30 23.96
N SER A 297 7.93 9.77 25.17
CA SER A 297 9.00 8.83 25.49
C SER A 297 8.82 7.51 24.71
N CYS A 298 9.95 6.90 24.34
CA CYS A 298 9.96 5.63 23.62
C CYS A 298 10.30 4.47 24.57
N GLY A 299 9.45 3.45 24.59
CA GLY A 299 9.69 2.21 25.33
C GLY A 299 10.87 1.39 24.78
N ALA A 300 11.05 0.22 25.38
CA ALA A 300 12.06 -0.74 24.95
C ALA A 300 11.87 -1.18 23.49
N GLY A 301 12.98 -1.40 22.79
CA GLY A 301 13.00 -1.80 21.39
C GLY A 301 12.75 -3.29 21.23
N LEU A 302 11.71 -3.65 20.50
CA LEU A 302 11.36 -5.03 20.21
C LEU A 302 11.75 -5.40 18.79
N ASP A 303 12.44 -6.53 18.62
CA ASP A 303 12.79 -7.05 17.29
C ASP A 303 11.62 -7.77 16.58
N ALA A 304 11.90 -8.46 15.47
CA ALA A 304 10.88 -9.20 14.73
C ALA A 304 10.26 -10.35 15.55
N GLN A 305 11.01 -10.92 16.49
CA GLN A 305 10.62 -12.01 17.37
C GLN A 305 9.97 -11.51 18.68
N GLY A 306 9.96 -10.19 18.91
CA GLY A 306 9.45 -9.59 20.13
C GLY A 306 10.43 -9.63 21.29
N VAL A 307 11.72 -9.89 21.02
CA VAL A 307 12.77 -9.85 22.04
C VAL A 307 13.16 -8.40 22.30
N ASP A 308 13.26 -8.05 23.58
CA ASP A 308 13.73 -6.74 24.05
C ASP A 308 15.23 -6.56 23.74
N ARG A 309 15.56 -5.44 23.09
CA ARG A 309 16.91 -5.03 22.69
C ARG A 309 17.40 -3.76 23.39
N GLY A 310 16.69 -3.33 24.43
CA GLY A 310 17.04 -2.18 25.25
C GLY A 310 16.29 -0.89 24.90
N PRO A 311 16.57 0.21 25.63
CA PRO A 311 15.83 1.46 25.49
C PRO A 311 16.15 2.19 24.18
N CYS A 312 15.19 2.98 23.68
CA CYS A 312 15.41 3.83 22.51
C CYS A 312 16.32 5.03 22.82
N GLY A 313 16.09 5.72 23.94
CA GLY A 313 16.75 6.99 24.26
C GLY A 313 16.19 8.22 23.54
N TYR A 314 15.35 8.04 22.52
CA TYR A 314 14.64 9.13 21.85
C TYR A 314 13.36 9.51 22.59
N VAL A 315 13.08 10.82 22.65
CA VAL A 315 11.82 11.39 23.13
C VAL A 315 11.26 12.25 22.01
N LEU A 316 10.07 11.89 21.51
CA LEU A 316 9.36 12.67 20.52
C LEU A 316 8.84 13.96 21.17
N PRO A 317 9.30 15.16 20.76
CA PRO A 317 8.87 16.40 21.38
C PRO A 317 7.34 16.57 21.33
N PRO A 318 6.66 17.01 22.40
CA PRO A 318 5.21 17.11 22.44
C PRO A 318 4.59 17.92 21.29
N ALA A 319 5.23 19.03 20.90
CA ALA A 319 4.78 19.84 19.77
C ALA A 319 4.86 19.08 18.43
N GLN A 320 5.94 18.30 18.24
CA GLN A 320 6.10 17.46 17.05
C GLN A 320 5.11 16.28 17.06
N ALA A 321 4.87 15.66 18.22
CA ALA A 321 3.87 14.62 18.38
C ALA A 321 2.45 15.13 18.02
N ALA A 322 2.08 16.32 18.50
CA ALA A 322 0.81 16.96 18.17
C ALA A 322 0.69 17.25 16.67
N ALA A 323 1.75 17.80 16.05
CA ALA A 323 1.79 18.08 14.61
C ALA A 323 1.65 16.81 13.77
N VAL A 324 2.35 15.74 14.13
CA VAL A 324 2.26 14.44 13.46
C VAL A 324 0.86 13.83 13.57
N ARG A 325 0.24 13.86 14.75
CA ARG A 325 -1.14 13.38 14.94
C ARG A 325 -2.13 14.19 14.10
N HIS A 326 -1.98 15.51 14.08
CA HIS A 326 -2.82 16.39 13.27
C HIS A 326 -2.65 16.14 11.76
N MET A 327 -1.42 15.95 11.31
CA MET A 327 -1.12 15.61 9.91
C MET A 327 -1.77 14.28 9.50
N CYS A 328 -1.65 13.23 10.31
CA CYS A 328 -2.21 11.91 10.00
C CYS A 328 -3.75 11.88 10.07
N THR A 329 -4.37 12.63 10.98
CA THR A 329 -5.83 12.75 11.04
C THR A 329 -6.38 13.47 9.80
N ARG A 330 -5.75 14.59 9.39
CA ARG A 330 -6.04 15.27 8.11
C ARG A 330 -5.85 14.35 6.91
N ALA A 331 -4.78 13.55 6.90
CA ALA A 331 -4.52 12.57 5.85
C ALA A 331 -5.64 11.52 5.74
N HIS A 332 -6.13 11.01 6.87
CA HIS A 332 -7.20 10.01 6.93
C HIS A 332 -8.57 10.57 6.53
N ASP A 333 -8.82 11.85 6.74
CA ASP A 333 -10.05 12.48 6.26
C ASP A 333 -10.16 12.52 4.71
N LEU A 334 -9.04 12.41 3.98
CA LEU A 334 -9.05 12.23 2.52
C LEU A 334 -9.56 10.84 2.08
N PHE A 335 -9.66 9.89 3.02
CA PHE A 335 -10.11 8.52 2.80
C PHE A 335 -11.33 8.21 3.70
N PRO A 336 -12.48 8.87 3.47
CA PRO A 336 -13.65 8.83 4.35
C PRO A 336 -14.32 7.45 4.49
N CYS A 337 -13.92 6.48 3.66
CA CYS A 337 -14.48 5.12 3.65
C CYS A 337 -13.55 4.08 4.30
N VAL A 338 -12.39 4.51 4.82
CA VAL A 338 -11.44 3.67 5.53
C VAL A 338 -11.64 3.87 7.04
N GLY A 339 -11.82 2.79 7.80
CA GLY A 339 -12.14 2.84 9.22
C GLY A 339 -10.91 3.04 10.11
N SER A 340 -9.77 2.47 9.72
CA SER A 340 -8.49 2.70 10.38
C SER A 340 -7.32 2.64 9.39
N VAL A 341 -6.28 3.42 9.67
CA VAL A 341 -5.07 3.51 8.85
C VAL A 341 -3.84 3.55 9.74
N GLY A 342 -2.79 2.81 9.38
CA GLY A 342 -1.45 3.04 9.92
C GLY A 342 -0.65 3.89 8.95
N TRP A 343 -0.44 5.15 9.30
CA TRP A 343 0.37 6.09 8.53
C TRP A 343 1.82 5.93 8.89
N ASP A 344 2.67 5.68 7.90
CA ASP A 344 4.11 5.66 8.09
C ASP A 344 4.66 7.06 7.81
N VAL A 345 5.19 7.69 8.86
CA VAL A 345 5.72 9.05 8.85
C VAL A 345 7.22 9.01 9.06
N GLY A 346 7.99 9.42 8.06
CA GLY A 346 9.44 9.52 8.15
C GLY A 346 9.85 10.74 8.97
N LEU A 347 10.77 10.55 9.91
CA LEU A 347 11.41 11.63 10.65
C LEU A 347 12.67 12.08 9.88
N SER A 348 12.47 13.04 8.98
CA SER A 348 13.51 13.50 8.03
C SER A 348 14.16 14.81 8.44
N ASP A 349 15.19 15.19 7.68
CA ASP A 349 15.88 16.48 7.72
C ASP A 349 15.01 17.71 7.35
N ARG A 350 13.78 17.48 6.89
CA ARG A 350 12.79 18.54 6.67
C ARG A 350 11.64 18.49 7.68
N GLY A 351 11.79 17.67 8.72
CA GLY A 351 10.73 17.34 9.66
C GLY A 351 9.93 16.09 9.26
N PRO A 352 8.75 15.89 9.88
CA PRO A 352 7.89 14.73 9.61
C PRO A 352 7.29 14.74 8.19
N VAL A 353 7.40 13.64 7.46
CA VAL A 353 6.89 13.49 6.10
C VAL A 353 6.08 12.19 5.98
N VAL A 354 4.88 12.23 5.41
CA VAL A 354 4.07 11.02 5.21
C VAL A 354 4.63 10.19 4.05
N LEU A 355 5.05 8.96 4.33
CA LEU A 355 5.64 8.03 3.36
C LEU A 355 4.59 7.16 2.68
N GLU A 356 3.67 6.60 3.47
CA GLU A 356 2.58 5.76 2.98
C GLU A 356 1.45 5.61 4.01
N GLY A 357 0.26 5.25 3.53
CA GLY A 357 -0.87 4.86 4.37
C GLY A 357 -1.14 3.36 4.24
N ASN A 358 -1.24 2.66 5.37
CA ASN A 358 -1.45 1.22 5.39
C ASN A 358 -2.90 0.90 5.85
N PRO A 359 -3.79 0.42 4.95
CA PRO A 359 -5.12 -0.04 5.35
C PRO A 359 -5.07 -1.36 6.15
N ASN A 360 -3.99 -2.14 6.01
CA ASN A 360 -3.71 -3.31 6.84
C ASN A 360 -2.38 -3.08 7.55
N TRP A 361 -2.43 -2.38 8.67
CA TRP A 361 -1.25 -1.80 9.32
C TRP A 361 -0.55 -2.72 10.33
N GLY A 362 -0.95 -4.01 10.40
CA GLY A 362 -0.34 -4.99 11.29
C GLY A 362 -0.69 -4.74 12.75
N MET A 363 -1.97 -4.94 13.11
CA MET A 363 -2.51 -4.70 14.45
C MET A 363 -1.76 -5.40 15.58
N ASN A 364 -1.12 -6.52 15.27
CA ASN A 364 -0.28 -7.23 16.21
C ASN A 364 0.85 -6.36 16.77
N VAL A 365 1.41 -5.42 15.99
CA VAL A 365 2.57 -4.65 16.47
C VAL A 365 2.24 -3.83 17.71
N PRO A 366 1.24 -2.94 17.72
CA PRO A 366 0.92 -2.20 18.94
C PRO A 366 0.07 -3.00 19.94
N GLN A 367 -0.53 -4.14 19.55
CA GLN A 367 -1.17 -5.07 20.51
C GLN A 367 -0.17 -5.92 21.30
N LEU A 368 1.01 -6.20 20.74
CA LEU A 368 2.07 -6.97 21.40
C LEU A 368 2.97 -6.10 22.28
N MET A 369 2.86 -4.77 22.20
CA MET A 369 3.64 -3.85 23.00
C MET A 369 2.99 -3.68 24.40
N PRO A 370 3.76 -3.84 25.50
CA PRO A 370 3.24 -3.73 26.86
C PRO A 370 2.60 -2.36 27.11
N GLY A 371 1.42 -2.33 27.76
CA GLY A 371 0.87 -1.11 28.39
C GLY A 371 -0.46 -0.59 27.85
N ARG A 372 -0.94 -1.02 26.67
CA ARG A 372 -2.31 -0.69 26.19
C ARG A 372 -2.86 -1.74 25.21
N PRO A 373 -3.76 -2.65 25.61
CA PRO A 373 -4.48 -3.45 24.63
C PRO A 373 -5.43 -2.53 23.85
N MET A 374 -5.04 -2.13 22.64
CA MET A 374 -5.87 -1.31 21.74
C MET A 374 -7.31 -1.87 21.57
N LEU A 375 -7.49 -3.18 21.77
CA LEU A 375 -8.77 -3.88 21.81
C LEU A 375 -9.76 -3.37 22.87
N GLU A 376 -9.30 -2.77 23.97
CA GLU A 376 -10.18 -2.28 25.04
C GLU A 376 -10.90 -0.98 24.65
N GLU A 377 -10.21 -0.06 23.97
CA GLU A 377 -10.82 1.14 23.38
C GLU A 377 -11.75 0.80 22.20
N PHE A 378 -11.40 -0.20 21.38
CA PHE A 378 -12.26 -0.65 20.27
C PHE A 378 -13.51 -1.41 20.73
N ARG A 379 -13.55 -1.95 21.95
CA ARG A 379 -14.73 -2.62 22.52
C ARG A 379 -15.80 -1.64 22.99
N THR A 380 -15.40 -0.44 23.43
CA THR A 380 -16.32 0.58 23.97
C THR A 380 -16.89 1.48 22.86
N THR A 381 -16.16 1.67 21.76
CA THR A 381 -16.65 2.35 20.56
C THR A 381 -17.44 1.38 19.68
N ARG A 382 -18.78 1.39 19.81
CA ARG A 382 -19.67 0.67 18.90
C ARG A 382 -19.52 1.21 17.46
N PHE A 383 -18.65 0.60 16.66
CA PHE A 383 -18.44 0.90 15.23
C PHE A 383 -19.71 0.88 14.36
N ARG A 384 -20.85 0.39 14.88
CA ARG A 384 -22.05 0.10 14.12
C ARG A 384 -23.20 1.08 14.32
N ALA A 385 -23.18 1.91 15.36
CA ALA A 385 -24.30 2.79 15.68
C ALA A 385 -24.02 4.21 15.16
N GLY A 386 -24.18 4.43 13.84
CA GLY A 386 -24.14 5.78 13.27
C GLY A 386 -23.38 5.98 11.96
N TRP A 387 -23.12 4.91 11.20
CA TRP A 387 -22.57 5.01 9.83
C TRP A 387 -23.65 4.83 8.77
#